data_AF-A0A3M1BC27-F1
#
_entry.id   AF-A0A3M1BC27-F1
#
_cell.length_a   1.000
_cell.length_b   1.000
_cell.length_c   1.000
_cell.angle_alpha   90.00
_cell.angle_beta   90.00
_cell.angle_gamma   90.00
#
_symmetry.space_group_name_H-M   'P 1'
#
loop_
_entity.id
_entity.type
_entity.pdbx_description
1 polymer ?
#
loop_
_entity_poly.entity_id
_entity_poly.type
_entity_poly.pdbx_seq_one_letter_code
_entity_poly.pdbx_strand_id
1 'polypeptide(L)'
;RCYAVKKNKRELCKLDFSRKVTKYDNVVYIREGWGNKKPGSFWKKGTYCWEAYIEDEKVATRYFYIEDSGSELEPVSLTYLELQGIRLYEGPYDDVIEEDRVYYKTFDESETRYVYAELLLKNLRKEPWQCELFIKFYNDARELKGQVVRLNSIDAESEYFTLTAGWGSNVKGSWREGRYTCEVVFMDRLLAVLPFEVYDEFEEGINPIYLPGADTNINFVPQDDPSETLEVVMKELDKLVGLAEVKRKVHEHAQYIQFLQLRKEKGFPEKERINLHSVFIGNPGTGKTTVAGMMGKLYRKMGLLSRGHVHVVDRSDLVGEYIGQTAPKVKAAIEKARGGVLLIDEAYSLARSKEDSKDFGREVIEILIREMSDGPGDMAVIATGYPKEMANFLDSNPGLKSRFKHSFEFADYLPQELSQIADIAAEKMGVKLSEAAKKRIDDIIVNAYRDRDRTFGNARFVFDLIEKAKVNLG
;
A
#
# COMPACT_ATOMS: atom_id res chain seq x y z
N ARG A 1 23.53 -25.08 24.58
CA ARG A 1 22.81 -26.35 24.90
C ARG A 1 21.50 -26.37 24.11
N CYS A 2 21.09 -27.52 23.56
CA CYS A 2 19.84 -27.67 22.83
C CYS A 2 18.90 -28.62 23.57
N TYR A 3 17.60 -28.30 23.58
CA TYR A 3 16.58 -29.04 24.31
C TYR A 3 15.37 -29.35 23.42
N ALA A 4 14.80 -30.55 23.62
CA ALA A 4 13.44 -30.85 23.19
C ALA A 4 12.45 -30.39 24.27
N VAL A 5 11.47 -29.58 23.86
CA VAL A 5 10.45 -29.00 24.74
C VAL A 5 9.18 -29.83 24.59
N LYS A 6 9.02 -30.81 25.48
CA LYS A 6 7.77 -31.58 25.69
C LYS A 6 7.26 -31.31 27.11
N LYS A 7 6.47 -32.23 27.70
CA LYS A 7 6.03 -32.13 29.11
C LYS A 7 7.18 -31.90 30.10
N ASN A 8 8.37 -32.47 29.82
CA ASN A 8 9.62 -32.17 30.50
C ASN A 8 10.68 -31.77 29.47
N LYS A 9 11.55 -30.82 29.85
CA LYS A 9 12.66 -30.34 29.02
C LYS A 9 13.76 -31.40 28.99
N ARG A 10 14.04 -31.97 27.81
CA ARG A 10 15.08 -32.99 27.62
C ARG A 10 16.26 -32.39 26.87
N GLU A 11 17.47 -32.49 27.44
CA GLU A 11 18.69 -32.06 26.75
C GLU A 11 18.98 -33.00 25.58
N LEU A 12 19.23 -32.42 24.42
CA LEU A 12 19.61 -33.13 23.20
C LEU A 12 21.11 -33.03 22.95
N CYS A 13 21.69 -31.84 23.17
CA CYS A 13 23.11 -31.64 23.02
C CYS A 13 23.67 -30.51 23.89
N LYS A 14 24.96 -30.63 24.18
CA LYS A 14 25.80 -29.60 24.76
C LYS A 14 27.01 -29.41 23.83
N LEU A 15 27.16 -28.20 23.33
CA LEU A 15 28.31 -27.80 22.53
C LEU A 15 29.11 -26.82 23.36
N ASP A 16 30.33 -27.21 23.71
CA ASP A 16 31.27 -26.39 24.45
C ASP A 16 32.35 -25.90 23.47
N PHE A 17 32.62 -24.60 23.47
CA PHE A 17 33.68 -24.02 22.65
C PHE A 17 34.31 -22.84 23.37
N SER A 18 35.57 -22.55 23.03
CA SER A 18 36.29 -21.38 23.49
C SER A 18 36.67 -20.52 22.29
N ARG A 19 36.30 -19.24 22.30
CA ARG A 19 36.68 -18.28 21.26
C ARG A 19 37.52 -17.17 21.87
N LYS A 20 38.69 -16.89 21.28
CA LYS A 20 39.44 -15.67 21.59
C LYS A 20 38.70 -14.48 20.98
N VAL A 21 38.32 -13.54 21.83
CA VAL A 21 37.69 -12.27 21.45
C VAL A 21 38.71 -11.16 21.68
N THR A 22 38.90 -10.27 20.69
CA THR A 22 39.83 -9.16 20.85
C THR A 22 39.14 -7.98 21.52
N LYS A 23 39.92 -7.10 22.15
CA LYS A 23 39.39 -5.86 22.77
C LYS A 23 38.80 -4.85 21.77
N TYR A 24 38.92 -5.11 20.47
CA TYR A 24 38.40 -4.25 19.41
C TYR A 24 37.08 -4.78 18.82
N ASP A 25 36.67 -6.00 19.21
CA ASP A 25 35.44 -6.63 18.70
C ASP A 25 34.26 -6.25 19.61
N ASN A 26 33.47 -5.25 19.19
CA ASN A 26 32.27 -4.84 19.92
C ASN A 26 31.10 -5.83 19.74
N VAL A 27 31.14 -6.67 18.70
CA VAL A 27 30.10 -7.67 18.39
C VAL A 27 30.78 -8.96 17.92
N VAL A 28 30.38 -10.10 18.48
CA VAL A 28 30.95 -11.42 18.16
C VAL A 28 29.86 -12.38 17.72
N TYR A 29 30.02 -12.97 16.54
CA TYR A 29 29.07 -13.94 15.99
C TYR A 29 29.56 -15.37 16.19
N ILE A 30 28.82 -16.18 16.94
CA ILE A 30 29.05 -17.61 17.07
C ILE A 30 28.00 -18.35 16.25
N ARG A 31 28.42 -19.29 15.40
CA ARG A 31 27.54 -20.07 14.53
C ARG A 31 27.89 -21.55 14.67
N GLU A 32 27.11 -22.23 15.49
CA GLU A 32 27.26 -23.66 15.72
C GLU A 32 25.99 -24.39 15.32
N GLY A 33 26.16 -25.57 14.74
CA GLY A 33 25.07 -26.44 14.32
C GLY A 33 25.21 -27.81 14.95
N TRP A 34 24.08 -28.47 15.22
CA TRP A 34 24.07 -29.84 15.70
C TRP A 34 22.97 -30.64 15.01
N GLY A 35 23.28 -31.88 14.64
CA GLY A 35 22.36 -32.74 13.91
C GLY A 35 23.07 -33.95 13.29
N ASN A 36 22.39 -34.60 12.35
CA ASN A 36 22.92 -35.75 11.61
C ASN A 36 23.15 -35.36 10.15
N LYS A 37 24.17 -35.95 9.50
CA LYS A 37 24.43 -35.80 8.07
C LYS A 37 23.29 -36.31 7.19
N LYS A 38 22.49 -37.26 7.67
CA LYS A 38 21.32 -37.78 6.95
C LYS A 38 20.07 -36.92 7.27
N PRO A 39 19.47 -36.22 6.27
CA PRO A 39 18.24 -35.46 6.47
C PRO A 39 17.09 -36.31 7.04
N GLY A 40 16.19 -35.71 7.81
CA GLY A 40 15.01 -36.37 8.38
C GLY A 40 15.27 -37.46 9.43
N SER A 41 16.54 -37.77 9.74
CA SER A 41 16.89 -38.91 10.60
C SER A 41 16.87 -38.60 12.10
N PHE A 42 17.03 -37.34 12.48
CA PHE A 42 17.28 -36.96 13.88
C PHE A 42 16.20 -36.05 14.46
N TRP A 43 15.94 -34.93 13.79
CA TRP A 43 14.95 -33.95 14.23
C TRP A 43 13.55 -34.47 13.89
N LYS A 44 12.76 -34.76 14.92
CA LYS A 44 11.36 -35.18 14.79
C LYS A 44 10.43 -33.99 15.00
N LYS A 45 9.20 -34.08 14.50
CA LYS A 45 8.17 -33.06 14.74
C LYS A 45 8.09 -32.67 16.22
N GLY A 46 8.13 -31.37 16.51
CA GLY A 46 8.00 -30.83 17.86
C GLY A 46 8.68 -29.48 18.08
N THR A 47 8.57 -28.99 19.31
CA THR A 47 9.18 -27.74 19.76
C THR A 47 10.54 -27.98 20.40
N TYR A 48 11.50 -27.14 20.09
CA TYR A 48 12.87 -27.21 20.58
C TYR A 48 13.35 -25.82 21.00
N CYS A 49 14.40 -25.76 21.81
CA CYS A 49 15.06 -24.50 22.11
C CYS A 49 16.57 -24.63 22.23
N TRP A 50 17.26 -23.56 21.84
CA TRP A 50 18.66 -23.34 22.13
C TRP A 50 18.79 -22.40 23.33
N GLU A 51 19.65 -22.77 24.26
CA GLU A 51 20.09 -21.92 25.36
C GLU A 51 21.59 -21.67 25.27
N ALA A 52 21.96 -20.40 25.36
CA ALA A 52 23.35 -19.96 25.39
C ALA A 52 23.77 -19.69 26.84
N TYR A 53 24.97 -20.12 27.18
CA TYR A 53 25.56 -19.96 28.50
C TYR A 53 26.96 -19.35 28.37
N ILE A 54 27.30 -18.42 29.26
CA ILE A 54 28.66 -17.88 29.44
C ILE A 54 29.03 -18.15 30.89
N GLU A 55 30.13 -18.87 31.13
CA GLU A 55 30.61 -19.20 32.49
C GLU A 55 29.49 -19.79 33.38
N ASP A 56 28.69 -20.69 32.80
CA ASP A 56 27.51 -21.33 33.40
C ASP A 56 26.30 -20.42 33.72
N GLU A 57 26.36 -19.13 33.40
CA GLU A 57 25.21 -18.23 33.44
C GLU A 57 24.43 -18.28 32.12
N LYS A 58 23.11 -18.47 32.20
CA LYS A 58 22.24 -18.49 31.01
C LYS A 58 22.00 -17.08 30.50
N VAL A 59 22.48 -16.77 29.30
CA VAL A 59 22.37 -15.43 28.70
C VAL A 59 21.24 -15.29 27.68
N ALA A 60 20.78 -16.38 27.06
CA ALA A 60 19.71 -16.31 26.06
C ALA A 60 18.96 -17.64 25.89
N THR A 61 17.73 -17.57 25.38
CA THR A 61 16.94 -18.73 24.95
C THR A 61 16.22 -18.39 23.65
N ARG A 62 16.29 -19.29 22.66
CA ARG A 62 15.58 -19.15 21.38
C ARG A 62 14.86 -20.44 21.04
N TYR A 63 13.57 -20.35 20.73
CA TYR A 63 12.75 -21.49 20.33
C TYR A 63 12.80 -21.69 18.81
N PHE A 64 12.69 -22.94 18.38
CA PHE A 64 12.50 -23.33 16.99
C PHE A 64 11.60 -24.58 16.92
N TYR A 65 11.00 -24.81 15.77
CA TYR A 65 10.01 -25.85 15.57
C TYR A 65 10.44 -26.74 14.41
N ILE A 66 10.28 -28.05 14.58
CA ILE A 66 10.48 -29.01 13.50
C ILE A 66 9.10 -29.53 13.12
N GLU A 67 8.79 -29.50 11.84
CA GLU A 67 7.60 -30.10 11.24
C GLU A 67 8.00 -31.25 10.33
N ASP A 68 7.10 -32.22 10.15
CA ASP A 68 7.35 -33.39 9.32
C ASP A 68 7.25 -33.01 7.83
N SER A 69 8.30 -33.26 7.05
CA SER A 69 8.38 -32.77 5.66
C SER A 69 7.60 -33.61 4.65
N GLY A 70 6.94 -34.70 5.08
CA GLY A 70 6.39 -35.70 4.16
C GLY A 70 7.48 -36.51 3.48
N SER A 71 7.11 -37.70 3.01
CA SER A 71 7.99 -38.62 2.27
C SER A 71 8.48 -38.01 0.95
N GLU A 72 9.77 -38.19 0.68
CA GLU A 72 10.51 -38.03 -0.59
C GLU A 72 10.02 -36.95 -1.57
N LEU A 73 10.87 -35.94 -1.76
CA LEU A 73 10.73 -34.82 -2.68
C LEU A 73 10.77 -35.31 -4.15
N GLU A 74 9.70 -35.93 -4.62
CA GLU A 74 9.36 -35.93 -6.04
C GLU A 74 9.13 -34.47 -6.51
N PRO A 75 9.28 -34.16 -7.81
CA PRO A 75 9.01 -32.85 -8.37
C PRO A 75 7.49 -32.63 -8.42
N VAL A 76 6.89 -32.49 -7.24
CA VAL A 76 5.45 -32.28 -7.04
C VAL A 76 5.28 -30.88 -6.44
N SER A 77 4.23 -30.22 -6.92
CA SER A 77 3.83 -28.84 -6.67
C SER A 77 4.01 -28.41 -5.21
N LEU A 78 4.33 -27.13 -5.00
CA LEU A 78 4.27 -26.52 -3.68
C LEU A 78 2.84 -26.70 -3.15
N THR A 79 2.65 -27.58 -2.15
CA THR A 79 1.33 -27.89 -1.58
C THR A 79 0.85 -26.87 -0.55
N TYR A 80 1.68 -25.86 -0.27
CA TYR A 80 1.46 -24.87 0.79
C TYR A 80 1.06 -23.51 0.25
N LEU A 81 1.87 -23.00 -0.67
CA LEU A 81 1.76 -21.64 -1.19
C LEU A 81 2.14 -21.62 -2.67
N GLU A 82 1.62 -20.63 -3.38
CA GLU A 82 2.04 -20.29 -4.73
C GLU A 82 2.40 -18.80 -4.78
N LEU A 83 3.57 -18.46 -5.34
CA LEU A 83 3.99 -17.07 -5.49
C LEU A 83 3.21 -16.42 -6.63
N GLN A 84 2.39 -15.43 -6.28
CA GLN A 84 1.54 -14.67 -7.21
C GLN A 84 2.13 -13.33 -7.59
N GLY A 85 3.14 -12.85 -6.88
CA GLY A 85 3.81 -11.61 -7.23
C GLY A 85 4.89 -11.27 -6.23
N ILE A 86 5.88 -10.52 -6.69
CA ILE A 86 6.87 -9.91 -5.83
C ILE A 86 7.29 -8.56 -6.41
N ARG A 87 7.41 -7.56 -5.55
CA ARG A 87 7.84 -6.21 -5.91
C ARG A 87 8.85 -5.70 -4.91
N LEU A 88 9.71 -4.79 -5.36
CA LEU A 88 10.73 -4.18 -4.52
C LEU A 88 10.41 -2.70 -4.30
N TYR A 89 10.63 -2.20 -3.09
CA TYR A 89 10.47 -0.79 -2.75
C TYR A 89 11.54 -0.34 -1.75
N GLU A 90 11.77 0.97 -1.67
CA GLU A 90 12.64 1.59 -0.67
C GLU A 90 11.83 1.97 0.58
N GLY A 91 12.43 1.83 1.76
CA GLY A 91 11.77 2.28 2.99
C GLY A 91 12.72 2.52 4.18
N PRO A 92 12.21 3.16 5.25
CA PRO A 92 12.87 3.19 6.54
C PRO A 92 12.80 1.82 7.24
N TYR A 93 13.52 1.65 8.35
CA TYR A 93 13.53 0.38 9.12
C TYR A 93 12.14 -0.11 9.57
N ASP A 94 11.23 0.83 9.88
CA ASP A 94 9.88 0.52 10.35
C ASP A 94 8.90 0.17 9.21
N ASP A 95 9.41 -0.05 7.99
CA ASP A 95 8.63 -0.29 6.78
C ASP A 95 7.83 0.96 6.34
N VAL A 96 7.25 0.92 5.14
CA VAL A 96 6.37 1.96 4.57
C VAL A 96 4.94 1.44 4.61
N ILE A 97 3.99 2.30 4.96
CA ILE A 97 2.56 1.95 4.87
C ILE A 97 2.20 1.69 3.41
N GLU A 98 1.32 0.72 3.17
CA GLU A 98 1.04 0.21 1.82
C GLU A 98 0.64 1.30 0.81
N GLU A 99 -0.15 2.29 1.25
CA GLU A 99 -0.62 3.40 0.42
C GLU A 99 0.49 4.33 -0.09
N ASP A 100 1.61 4.39 0.64
CA ASP A 100 2.75 5.26 0.33
C ASP A 100 3.90 4.52 -0.38
N ARG A 101 3.75 3.20 -0.63
CA ARG A 101 4.80 2.40 -1.27
C ARG A 101 4.97 2.77 -2.74
N VAL A 102 6.20 3.13 -3.10
CA VAL A 102 6.63 3.31 -4.49
C VAL A 102 7.55 2.16 -4.87
N TYR A 103 7.25 1.47 -5.97
CA TYR A 103 7.98 0.28 -6.39
C TYR A 103 9.02 0.61 -7.45
N TYR A 104 10.23 0.12 -7.24
CA TYR A 104 11.39 0.45 -8.04
C TYR A 104 11.99 -0.80 -8.68
N LYS A 105 12.47 -0.63 -9.92
CA LYS A 105 13.35 -1.60 -10.58
C LYS A 105 14.83 -1.23 -10.43
N THR A 106 15.11 0.06 -10.26
CA THR A 106 16.45 0.61 -10.01
C THR A 106 16.41 1.49 -8.76
N PHE A 107 17.37 1.30 -7.89
CA PHE A 107 17.49 1.98 -6.60
C PHE A 107 18.63 3.00 -6.63
N ASP A 108 18.40 4.17 -6.06
CA ASP A 108 19.43 5.20 -5.92
C ASP A 108 20.43 4.80 -4.82
N GLU A 109 21.73 4.75 -5.15
CA GLU A 109 22.77 4.34 -4.20
C GLU A 109 22.87 5.26 -2.99
N SER A 110 22.70 6.56 -3.21
CA SER A 110 22.95 7.61 -2.22
C SER A 110 21.77 7.80 -1.27
N GLU A 111 20.57 7.40 -1.71
CA GLU A 111 19.32 7.60 -0.99
C GLU A 111 18.74 6.31 -0.39
N THR A 112 19.04 5.14 -0.96
CA THR A 112 18.44 3.86 -0.54
C THR A 112 18.90 3.44 0.86
N ARG A 113 17.93 3.22 1.76
CA ARG A 113 18.15 2.68 3.11
C ARG A 113 17.95 1.19 3.14
N TYR A 114 16.69 0.76 3.03
CA TYR A 114 16.30 -0.64 2.98
C TYR A 114 15.64 -0.94 1.64
N VAL A 115 16.04 -2.06 1.04
CA VAL A 115 15.32 -2.65 -0.07
C VAL A 115 14.37 -3.69 0.53
N TYR A 116 13.08 -3.43 0.42
CA TYR A 116 12.03 -4.34 0.84
C TYR A 116 11.53 -5.17 -0.33
N ALA A 117 11.31 -6.46 -0.08
CA ALA A 117 10.54 -7.33 -0.93
C ALA A 117 9.13 -7.49 -0.37
N GLU A 118 8.12 -7.11 -1.15
CA GLU A 118 6.71 -7.42 -0.92
C GLU A 118 6.33 -8.65 -1.74
N LEU A 119 5.77 -9.65 -1.09
CA LEU A 119 5.40 -10.94 -1.68
C LEU A 119 3.88 -11.10 -1.60
N LEU A 120 3.23 -11.32 -2.74
CA LEU A 120 1.84 -11.76 -2.80
C LEU A 120 1.83 -13.27 -2.98
N LEU A 121 1.20 -13.97 -2.04
CA LEU A 121 1.21 -15.43 -1.96
C LEU A 121 -0.22 -15.94 -1.91
N LYS A 122 -0.51 -16.98 -2.70
CA LYS A 122 -1.75 -17.74 -2.61
C LYS A 122 -1.58 -18.85 -1.58
N ASN A 123 -2.51 -18.98 -0.66
CA ASN A 123 -2.58 -20.08 0.29
C ASN A 123 -3.25 -21.29 -0.35
N LEU A 124 -2.57 -22.43 -0.33
CA LEU A 124 -3.09 -23.70 -0.86
C LEU A 124 -3.55 -24.65 0.26
N ARG A 125 -3.35 -24.27 1.53
CA ARG A 125 -3.78 -25.03 2.71
C ARG A 125 -5.16 -24.58 3.17
N LYS A 126 -5.97 -25.55 3.61
CA LYS A 126 -7.29 -25.32 4.25
C LYS A 126 -7.24 -25.41 5.78
N GLU A 127 -6.05 -25.46 6.36
CA GLU A 127 -5.81 -25.54 7.81
C GLU A 127 -4.80 -24.45 8.19
N PRO A 128 -4.88 -23.87 9.40
CA PRO A 128 -3.93 -22.87 9.86
C PRO A 128 -2.51 -23.44 9.92
N TRP A 129 -1.53 -22.67 9.47
CA TRP A 129 -0.13 -23.12 9.42
C TRP A 129 0.85 -21.95 9.61
N GLN A 130 2.10 -22.28 9.93
CA GLN A 130 3.17 -21.28 10.09
C GLN A 130 3.99 -21.21 8.80
N CYS A 131 4.08 -20.02 8.22
CA CYS A 131 4.87 -19.74 7.03
C CYS A 131 6.19 -19.09 7.44
N GLU A 132 7.31 -19.78 7.18
CA GLU A 132 8.66 -19.24 7.35
C GLU A 132 9.31 -18.99 5.99
N LEU A 133 9.57 -17.72 5.68
CA LEU A 133 10.23 -17.30 4.45
C LEU A 133 11.59 -16.69 4.72
N PHE A 134 12.53 -17.03 3.85
CA PHE A 134 13.88 -16.50 3.85
C PHE A 134 14.08 -15.64 2.62
N ILE A 135 14.37 -14.37 2.83
CA ILE A 135 14.66 -13.41 1.77
C ILE A 135 16.14 -13.09 1.82
N LYS A 136 16.84 -13.37 0.72
CA LYS A 136 18.31 -13.27 0.64
C LYS A 136 18.71 -12.30 -0.45
N PHE A 137 19.64 -11.42 -0.14
CA PHE A 137 20.16 -10.42 -1.06
C PHE A 137 21.60 -10.76 -1.43
N TYR A 138 21.88 -10.89 -2.72
CA TYR A 138 23.20 -11.15 -3.27
C TYR A 138 23.63 -10.01 -4.19
N ASN A 139 24.92 -9.74 -4.29
CA ASN A 139 25.46 -8.90 -5.37
C ASN A 139 25.80 -9.72 -6.62
N ASP A 140 26.28 -9.05 -7.66
CA ASP A 140 26.71 -9.64 -8.93
C ASP A 140 27.79 -10.73 -8.77
N ALA A 141 28.68 -10.59 -7.77
CA ALA A 141 29.68 -11.60 -7.42
C ALA A 141 29.10 -12.81 -6.66
N ARG A 142 27.77 -12.89 -6.49
CA ARG A 142 27.04 -13.91 -5.71
C ARG A 142 27.45 -13.98 -4.24
N GLU A 143 27.95 -12.87 -3.69
CA GLU A 143 28.19 -12.73 -2.26
C GLU A 143 26.88 -12.40 -1.56
N LEU A 144 26.56 -13.16 -0.49
CA LEU A 144 25.41 -12.88 0.35
C LEU A 144 25.64 -11.56 1.12
N LYS A 145 24.89 -10.52 0.79
CA LYS A 145 24.93 -9.23 1.49
C LYS A 145 24.05 -9.23 2.73
N GLY A 146 22.86 -9.83 2.61
CA GLY A 146 21.86 -9.80 3.67
C GLY A 146 20.89 -10.96 3.59
N GLN A 147 20.35 -11.33 4.75
CA GLN A 147 19.28 -12.29 4.84
C GLN A 147 18.29 -11.85 5.91
N VAL A 148 17.00 -12.00 5.59
CA VAL A 148 15.89 -11.69 6.47
C VAL A 148 14.99 -12.91 6.56
N VAL A 149 14.54 -13.21 7.77
CA VAL A 149 13.57 -14.29 8.03
C VAL A 149 12.25 -13.66 8.44
N ARG A 150 11.16 -14.11 7.83
CA ARG A 150 9.80 -13.75 8.22
C ARG A 150 9.05 -15.00 8.64
N LEU A 151 8.46 -14.94 9.82
CA LEU A 151 7.62 -16.00 10.36
C LEU A 151 6.24 -15.42 10.57
N ASN A 152 5.25 -15.96 9.86
CA ASN A 152 3.87 -15.48 9.88
C ASN A 152 2.92 -16.66 10.09
N SER A 153 1.91 -16.44 10.93
CA SER A 153 0.79 -17.37 11.09
C SER A 153 -0.21 -17.12 9.97
N ILE A 154 -0.55 -18.14 9.19
CA ILE A 154 -1.50 -18.07 8.09
C ILE A 154 -2.78 -18.79 8.49
N ASP A 155 -3.91 -18.09 8.44
CA ASP A 155 -5.22 -18.63 8.75
C ASP A 155 -5.79 -19.45 7.57
N ALA A 156 -6.66 -20.40 7.88
CA ALA A 156 -7.26 -21.30 6.90
C ALA A 156 -8.20 -20.59 5.89
N GLU A 157 -8.78 -19.45 6.28
CA GLU A 157 -9.74 -18.70 5.46
C GLU A 157 -9.07 -17.70 4.51
N SER A 158 -7.79 -17.39 4.73
CA SER A 158 -7.04 -16.46 3.89
C SER A 158 -6.63 -17.15 2.59
N GLU A 159 -7.31 -16.85 1.48
CA GLU A 159 -6.96 -17.37 0.15
C GLU A 159 -5.65 -16.77 -0.37
N TYR A 160 -5.38 -15.50 -0.06
CA TYR A 160 -4.14 -14.79 -0.36
C TYR A 160 -3.62 -14.08 0.88
N PHE A 161 -2.31 -13.87 0.92
CA PHE A 161 -1.65 -13.11 1.98
C PHE A 161 -0.40 -12.42 1.45
N THR A 162 -0.10 -11.27 2.05
CA THR A 162 1.05 -10.44 1.69
C THR A 162 2.11 -10.49 2.78
N LEU A 163 3.37 -10.61 2.40
CA LEU A 163 4.51 -10.58 3.32
C LEU A 163 5.56 -9.58 2.86
N THR A 164 6.03 -8.74 3.78
CA THR A 164 7.12 -7.79 3.51
C THR A 164 8.38 -8.15 4.29
N ALA A 165 9.53 -8.05 3.62
CA ALA A 165 10.83 -8.30 4.21
C ALA A 165 11.89 -7.41 3.58
N GLY A 166 12.47 -6.51 4.37
CA GLY A 166 13.51 -5.61 3.92
C GLY A 166 14.84 -5.83 4.61
N TRP A 167 15.91 -5.63 3.83
CA TRP A 167 17.28 -5.61 4.31
C TRP A 167 17.95 -4.30 3.91
N GLY A 168 18.82 -3.79 4.78
CA GLY A 168 19.54 -2.55 4.55
C GLY A 168 19.96 -1.89 5.85
N SER A 169 20.06 -0.56 5.83
CA SER A 169 20.51 0.26 6.95
C SER A 169 19.71 1.55 7.03
N ASN A 170 19.53 2.10 8.24
CA ASN A 170 18.96 3.45 8.42
C ASN A 170 19.85 4.56 7.87
N VAL A 171 21.08 4.24 7.48
CA VAL A 171 22.03 5.15 6.86
C VAL A 171 21.93 5.01 5.34
N LYS A 172 21.57 6.10 4.67
CA LYS A 172 21.58 6.18 3.21
C LYS A 172 23.00 6.01 2.66
N GLY A 173 23.17 5.54 1.42
CA GLY A 173 24.51 5.25 0.88
C GLY A 173 25.09 3.90 1.30
N SER A 174 24.28 3.02 1.91
CA SER A 174 24.75 1.70 2.38
C SER A 174 24.80 0.65 1.27
N TRP A 175 24.04 0.87 0.20
CA TRP A 175 24.09 0.09 -1.03
C TRP A 175 25.15 0.67 -1.96
N ARG A 176 25.91 -0.20 -2.62
CA ARG A 176 26.90 0.23 -3.62
C ARG A 176 26.34 0.02 -5.01
N GLU A 177 26.72 0.88 -5.93
CA GLU A 177 26.48 0.69 -7.35
C GLU A 177 26.73 -0.76 -7.80
N GLY A 178 25.78 -1.33 -8.54
CA GLY A 178 25.91 -2.64 -9.14
C GLY A 178 24.60 -3.42 -9.23
N ARG A 179 24.73 -4.66 -9.71
CA ARG A 179 23.60 -5.58 -9.83
C ARG A 179 23.45 -6.43 -8.59
N TYR A 180 22.20 -6.65 -8.22
CA TYR A 180 21.81 -7.45 -7.07
C TYR A 180 20.70 -8.42 -7.44
N THR A 181 20.54 -9.45 -6.62
CA THR A 181 19.41 -10.37 -6.69
C THR A 181 18.79 -10.57 -5.34
N CYS A 182 17.46 -10.45 -5.27
CA CYS A 182 16.62 -10.84 -4.16
C CYS A 182 16.08 -12.26 -4.40
N GLU A 183 16.52 -13.23 -3.60
CA GLU A 183 16.05 -14.61 -3.66
C GLU A 183 15.04 -14.89 -2.55
N VAL A 184 13.90 -15.48 -2.93
CA VAL A 184 12.86 -15.93 -2.01
C VAL A 184 13.00 -17.42 -1.81
N VAL A 185 13.16 -17.87 -0.57
CA VAL A 185 13.33 -19.27 -0.23
C VAL A 185 12.28 -19.70 0.81
N PHE A 186 11.62 -20.83 0.53
CA PHE A 186 10.63 -21.47 1.40
C PHE A 186 10.94 -22.95 1.52
N MET A 187 11.01 -23.48 2.76
CA MET A 187 11.33 -24.90 3.02
C MET A 187 12.58 -25.39 2.25
N ASP A 188 13.66 -24.61 2.28
CA ASP A 188 14.91 -24.86 1.55
C ASP A 188 14.79 -24.94 0.01
N ARG A 189 13.65 -24.54 -0.55
CA ARG A 189 13.43 -24.40 -1.99
C ARG A 189 13.44 -22.94 -2.39
N LEU A 190 14.19 -22.63 -3.45
CA LEU A 190 14.10 -21.33 -4.12
C LEU A 190 12.69 -21.22 -4.75
N LEU A 191 11.99 -20.14 -4.46
CA LEU A 191 10.68 -19.82 -5.05
C LEU A 191 10.85 -18.88 -6.23
N ALA A 192 11.65 -17.82 -6.07
CA ALA A 192 11.88 -16.82 -7.10
C ALA A 192 13.22 -16.09 -6.90
N VAL A 193 13.76 -15.58 -8.00
CA VAL A 193 14.90 -14.66 -8.03
C VAL A 193 14.47 -13.37 -8.72
N LEU A 194 14.64 -12.25 -8.04
CA LEU A 194 14.42 -10.92 -8.60
C LEU A 194 15.75 -10.20 -8.77
N PRO A 195 16.17 -9.89 -10.00
CA PRO A 195 17.26 -8.96 -10.20
C PRO A 195 16.79 -7.54 -9.83
N PHE A 196 17.72 -6.71 -9.38
CA PHE A 196 17.55 -5.26 -9.31
C PHE A 196 18.89 -4.57 -9.43
N GLU A 197 18.87 -3.31 -9.84
CA GLU A 197 20.08 -2.50 -10.01
C GLU A 197 20.11 -1.40 -8.94
N VAL A 198 21.31 -1.08 -8.47
CA VAL A 198 21.57 0.09 -7.64
C VAL A 198 22.48 1.00 -8.46
N TYR A 199 22.06 2.24 -8.70
CA TYR A 199 22.75 3.20 -9.55
C TYR A 199 22.52 4.64 -9.06
N ASP A 200 22.62 5.66 -9.92
CA ASP A 200 22.60 7.08 -9.55
C ASP A 200 21.19 7.69 -9.34
N GLU A 201 20.12 7.06 -9.81
CA GLU A 201 18.74 7.54 -9.63
C GLU A 201 17.75 6.39 -9.41
N PHE A 202 16.62 6.69 -8.75
CA PHE A 202 15.49 5.76 -8.66
C PHE A 202 14.76 5.65 -10.01
N GLU A 203 14.49 4.41 -10.43
CA GLU A 203 13.64 4.15 -11.58
C GLU A 203 12.43 3.29 -11.16
N GLU A 204 11.24 3.89 -11.22
CA GLU A 204 9.99 3.18 -10.96
C GLU A 204 9.78 2.05 -11.96
N GLY A 205 9.32 0.90 -11.46
CA GLY A 205 9.03 -0.24 -12.32
C GLY A 205 9.11 -1.57 -11.61
N ILE A 206 9.01 -2.63 -12.40
CA ILE A 206 9.04 -4.02 -11.93
C ILE A 206 10.06 -4.77 -12.77
N ASN A 207 10.95 -5.50 -12.11
CA ASN A 207 11.92 -6.36 -12.77
C ASN A 207 11.29 -7.72 -13.13
N PRO A 208 11.73 -8.34 -14.24
CA PRO A 208 11.31 -9.68 -14.61
C PRO A 208 11.72 -10.68 -13.53
N ILE A 209 10.82 -11.62 -13.25
CA ILE A 209 10.94 -12.57 -12.13
C ILE A 209 11.35 -13.91 -12.70
N TYR A 210 12.42 -14.49 -12.15
CA TYR A 210 12.89 -15.82 -12.54
C TYR A 210 12.36 -16.86 -11.55
N LEU A 211 11.54 -17.77 -12.05
CA LEU A 211 11.08 -18.95 -11.30
C LEU A 211 11.97 -20.15 -11.64
N PRO A 212 12.34 -20.98 -10.65
CA PRO A 212 13.13 -22.19 -10.90
C PRO A 212 12.37 -23.16 -11.81
N GLY A 213 12.97 -23.51 -12.96
CA GLY A 213 12.43 -24.48 -13.91
C GLY A 213 11.41 -23.93 -14.92
N ALA A 214 11.21 -22.62 -14.98
CA ALA A 214 10.40 -21.97 -16.02
C ALA A 214 11.30 -21.39 -17.13
N ASP A 215 11.01 -21.71 -18.39
CA ASP A 215 11.73 -21.17 -19.58
C ASP A 215 11.30 -19.73 -19.95
N THR A 216 10.30 -19.17 -19.27
CA THR A 216 9.72 -17.87 -19.56
C THR A 216 9.78 -16.93 -18.37
N ASN A 217 10.30 -15.71 -18.58
CA ASN A 217 10.22 -14.61 -17.63
C ASN A 217 8.76 -14.29 -17.32
N ILE A 218 8.39 -14.26 -16.04
CA ILE A 218 7.07 -13.77 -15.63
C ILE A 218 7.24 -12.30 -15.26
N ASN A 219 6.76 -11.40 -16.12
CA ASN A 219 6.43 -10.06 -15.67
C ASN A 219 5.12 -10.19 -14.90
N PHE A 220 5.22 -10.21 -13.57
CA PHE A 220 4.06 -9.90 -12.75
C PHE A 220 3.74 -8.42 -12.98
N VAL A 221 2.96 -8.14 -14.02
CA VAL A 221 2.08 -6.97 -14.07
C VAL A 221 1.44 -6.88 -12.68
N PRO A 222 1.23 -5.70 -12.07
CA PRO A 222 0.57 -5.57 -10.78
C PRO A 222 -0.79 -6.29 -10.80
N GLN A 223 -0.79 -7.60 -10.56
CA GLN A 223 -2.01 -8.34 -10.45
C GLN A 223 -2.61 -7.89 -9.13
N ASP A 224 -3.88 -7.53 -9.25
CA ASP A 224 -4.79 -7.34 -8.15
C ASP A 224 -4.48 -8.33 -7.03
N ASP A 225 -4.60 -7.88 -5.78
CA ASP A 225 -5.01 -8.84 -4.76
C ASP A 225 -6.25 -9.56 -5.33
N PRO A 226 -6.19 -10.87 -5.64
CA PRO A 226 -7.30 -11.54 -6.30
C PRO A 226 -8.53 -11.61 -5.40
N SER A 227 -8.37 -11.31 -4.10
CA SER A 227 -9.49 -11.14 -3.16
C SER A 227 -10.25 -9.82 -3.35
N GLU A 228 -9.60 -8.77 -3.87
CA GLU A 228 -10.21 -7.46 -4.10
C GLU A 228 -10.93 -7.48 -5.45
N THR A 229 -12.13 -8.05 -5.50
CA THR A 229 -12.97 -8.02 -6.69
C THR A 229 -13.72 -6.68 -6.81
N LEU A 230 -14.30 -6.42 -7.98
CA LEU A 230 -15.20 -5.27 -8.17
C LEU A 230 -16.32 -5.24 -7.11
N GLU A 231 -16.87 -6.40 -6.76
CA GLU A 231 -17.90 -6.51 -5.73
C GLU A 231 -17.38 -6.14 -4.32
N VAL A 232 -16.13 -6.48 -4.01
CA VAL A 232 -15.50 -6.11 -2.73
C VAL A 232 -15.32 -4.60 -2.64
N VAL A 233 -14.79 -3.96 -3.69
CA VAL A 233 -14.62 -2.49 -3.74
C VAL A 233 -15.97 -1.78 -3.60
N MET A 234 -17.02 -2.29 -4.25
CA MET A 234 -18.36 -1.73 -4.12
C MET A 234 -18.94 -1.92 -2.71
N LYS A 235 -18.71 -3.08 -2.08
CA LYS A 235 -19.11 -3.30 -0.68
C LYS A 235 -18.35 -2.38 0.28
N GLU A 236 -17.07 -2.10 0.05
CA GLU A 236 -16.30 -1.14 0.83
C GLU A 236 -16.86 0.28 0.69
N LEU A 237 -17.25 0.68 -0.52
CA LEU A 237 -17.90 1.96 -0.76
C LEU A 237 -19.22 2.05 0.01
N ASP A 238 -20.01 0.96 0.01
CA ASP A 238 -21.29 0.90 0.70
C ASP A 238 -21.16 0.98 2.23
N LYS A 239 -20.02 0.49 2.79
CA LYS A 239 -19.70 0.58 4.22
C LYS A 239 -19.36 1.99 4.70
N LEU A 240 -19.00 2.93 3.81
CA LEU A 240 -18.75 4.31 4.22
C LEU A 240 -19.99 4.88 4.92
N VAL A 241 -19.83 5.65 6.00
CA VAL A 241 -20.98 6.24 6.68
C VAL A 241 -21.65 7.29 5.75
N GLY A 242 -22.97 7.32 5.70
CA GLY A 242 -23.75 8.29 4.92
C GLY A 242 -23.54 8.22 3.40
N LEU A 243 -23.40 9.38 2.75
CA LEU A 243 -23.08 9.53 1.32
C LEU A 243 -24.07 8.85 0.34
N ALA A 244 -25.34 8.73 0.70
CA ALA A 244 -26.33 7.97 -0.08
C ALA A 244 -26.40 8.38 -1.56
N GLU A 245 -26.46 9.69 -1.85
CA GLU A 245 -26.52 10.19 -3.24
C GLU A 245 -25.20 9.96 -4.00
N VAL A 246 -24.06 10.10 -3.34
CA VAL A 246 -22.75 9.84 -3.95
C VAL A 246 -22.63 8.36 -4.30
N LYS A 247 -22.95 7.46 -3.36
CA LYS A 247 -22.95 6.01 -3.58
C LYS A 247 -23.87 5.64 -4.73
N ARG A 248 -25.11 6.13 -4.74
CA ARG A 248 -26.07 5.89 -5.83
C ARG A 248 -25.49 6.29 -7.20
N LYS A 249 -24.92 7.49 -7.32
CA LYS A 249 -24.29 7.94 -8.57
C LYS A 249 -23.09 7.09 -8.97
N VAL A 250 -22.26 6.65 -8.03
CA VAL A 250 -21.12 5.76 -8.31
C VAL A 250 -21.61 4.40 -8.81
N HIS A 251 -22.63 3.81 -8.17
CA HIS A 251 -23.28 2.57 -8.62
C HIS A 251 -23.84 2.71 -10.03
N GLU A 252 -24.58 3.77 -10.32
CA GLU A 252 -25.14 4.05 -11.66
C GLU A 252 -24.04 4.19 -12.72
N HIS A 253 -22.95 4.87 -12.38
CA HIS A 253 -21.81 5.03 -13.29
C HIS A 253 -21.09 3.70 -13.55
N ALA A 254 -20.88 2.89 -12.51
CA ALA A 254 -20.28 1.57 -12.64
C ALA A 254 -21.12 0.64 -13.53
N GLN A 255 -22.44 0.62 -13.32
CA GLN A 255 -23.38 -0.15 -14.13
C GLN A 255 -23.37 0.29 -15.60
N TYR A 256 -23.33 1.60 -15.85
CA TYR A 256 -23.24 2.13 -17.20
C TYR A 256 -21.97 1.67 -17.92
N ILE A 257 -20.83 1.69 -17.25
CA ILE A 257 -19.56 1.22 -17.82
C ILE A 257 -19.59 -0.29 -18.07
N GLN A 258 -20.11 -1.10 -17.14
CA GLN A 258 -20.27 -2.54 -17.34
C GLN A 258 -21.15 -2.84 -18.56
N PHE A 259 -22.22 -2.05 -18.75
CA PHE A 259 -23.06 -2.14 -19.94
C PHE A 259 -22.29 -1.83 -21.24
N LEU A 260 -21.44 -0.79 -21.24
CA LEU A 260 -20.59 -0.48 -22.40
C LEU A 260 -19.57 -1.59 -22.68
N GLN A 261 -19.00 -2.21 -21.65
CA GLN A 261 -18.08 -3.35 -21.80
C GLN A 261 -18.78 -4.55 -22.40
N LEU A 262 -19.98 -4.89 -21.89
CA LEU A 262 -20.80 -5.96 -22.45
C LEU A 262 -21.16 -5.71 -23.92
N ARG A 263 -21.48 -4.46 -24.29
CA ARG A 263 -21.74 -4.09 -25.70
C ARG A 263 -20.51 -4.33 -26.57
N LYS A 264 -19.32 -3.92 -26.10
CA LYS A 264 -18.05 -4.14 -26.78
C LYS A 264 -17.76 -5.63 -26.96
N GLU A 265 -17.95 -6.44 -25.92
CA GLU A 265 -17.79 -7.91 -25.97
C GLU A 265 -18.76 -8.57 -26.97
N LYS A 266 -19.97 -8.03 -27.11
CA LYS A 266 -20.96 -8.48 -28.09
C LYS A 266 -20.74 -7.93 -29.50
N GLY A 267 -19.66 -7.18 -29.74
CA GLY A 267 -19.29 -6.66 -31.05
C GLY A 267 -20.05 -5.42 -31.50
N PHE A 268 -20.76 -4.73 -30.59
CA PHE A 268 -21.38 -3.45 -30.94
C PHE A 268 -20.30 -2.36 -31.05
N PRO A 269 -20.37 -1.49 -32.09
CA PRO A 269 -19.42 -0.40 -32.23
C PRO A 269 -19.66 0.66 -31.15
N GLU A 270 -18.65 0.90 -30.31
CA GLU A 270 -18.58 2.04 -29.40
C GLU A 270 -17.54 3.02 -29.91
N LYS A 271 -17.95 4.26 -30.19
CA LYS A 271 -17.09 5.28 -30.82
C LYS A 271 -16.43 6.23 -29.82
N GLU A 272 -16.96 6.33 -28.61
CA GLU A 272 -16.49 7.29 -27.60
C GLU A 272 -15.70 6.61 -26.49
N ARG A 273 -14.59 7.24 -26.08
CA ARG A 273 -13.86 6.85 -24.86
C ARG A 273 -14.75 7.13 -23.66
N ILE A 274 -14.74 6.21 -22.69
CA ILE A 274 -15.44 6.40 -21.42
C ILE A 274 -14.82 7.59 -20.69
N ASN A 275 -15.64 8.59 -20.37
CA ASN A 275 -15.19 9.76 -19.62
C ASN A 275 -15.15 9.44 -18.12
N LEU A 276 -13.99 9.61 -17.50
CA LEU A 276 -13.76 9.35 -16.07
C LEU A 276 -13.68 10.65 -15.25
N HIS A 277 -13.60 11.81 -15.89
CA HIS A 277 -13.34 13.08 -15.23
C HIS A 277 -14.57 13.57 -14.48
N SER A 278 -14.36 13.93 -13.22
CA SER A 278 -15.45 14.20 -12.27
C SER A 278 -15.20 15.46 -11.43
N VAL A 279 -16.28 16.06 -10.94
CA VAL A 279 -16.22 17.20 -10.01
C VAL A 279 -16.87 16.80 -8.70
N PHE A 280 -16.16 17.04 -7.59
CA PHE A 280 -16.63 16.76 -6.24
C PHE A 280 -16.93 18.06 -5.51
N ILE A 281 -18.20 18.26 -5.16
CA ILE A 281 -18.71 19.51 -4.61
C ILE A 281 -19.15 19.27 -3.16
N GLY A 282 -18.57 19.98 -2.20
CA GLY A 282 -19.04 19.92 -0.81
C GLY A 282 -18.04 20.45 0.22
N ASN A 283 -18.50 20.60 1.46
CA ASN A 283 -17.71 21.14 2.57
C ASN A 283 -16.53 20.23 2.96
N PRO A 284 -15.52 20.71 3.71
CA PRO A 284 -14.42 19.91 4.21
C PRO A 284 -14.90 18.73 5.05
N GLY A 285 -14.15 17.63 5.01
CA GLY A 285 -14.44 16.45 5.83
C GLY A 285 -15.70 15.68 5.46
N THR A 286 -16.26 15.88 4.26
CA THR A 286 -17.40 15.10 3.74
C THR A 286 -16.99 13.81 3.00
N GLY A 287 -15.71 13.41 3.05
CA GLY A 287 -15.27 12.13 2.46
C GLY A 287 -14.86 12.17 0.98
N LYS A 288 -14.70 13.36 0.38
CA LYS A 288 -14.26 13.55 -1.02
C LYS A 288 -13.01 12.73 -1.37
N THR A 289 -11.93 12.85 -0.59
CA THR A 289 -10.67 12.13 -0.84
C THR A 289 -10.84 10.62 -0.70
N THR A 290 -11.62 10.16 0.28
CA THR A 290 -11.92 8.74 0.48
C THR A 290 -12.67 8.17 -0.73
N VAL A 291 -13.70 8.87 -1.22
CA VAL A 291 -14.45 8.43 -2.42
C VAL A 291 -13.59 8.48 -3.68
N ALA A 292 -12.67 9.45 -3.81
CA ALA A 292 -11.71 9.46 -4.91
C ALA A 292 -10.83 8.20 -4.93
N GLY A 293 -10.38 7.76 -3.75
CA GLY A 293 -9.68 6.48 -3.57
C GLY A 293 -10.51 5.29 -4.02
N MET A 294 -11.76 5.21 -3.58
CA MET A 294 -12.69 4.16 -4.00
C MET A 294 -12.93 4.16 -5.51
N MET A 295 -13.07 5.34 -6.13
CA MET A 295 -13.23 5.45 -7.58
C MET A 295 -11.97 5.02 -8.35
N GLY A 296 -10.77 5.34 -7.85
CA GLY A 296 -9.51 4.85 -8.44
C GLY A 296 -9.44 3.32 -8.46
N LYS A 297 -9.72 2.69 -7.32
CA LYS A 297 -9.82 1.22 -7.20
C LYS A 297 -10.89 0.65 -8.15
N LEU A 298 -12.08 1.24 -8.15
CA LEU A 298 -13.20 0.84 -8.99
C LEU A 298 -12.82 0.85 -10.48
N TYR A 299 -12.27 1.96 -10.96
CA TYR A 299 -11.87 2.12 -12.36
C TYR A 299 -10.73 1.17 -12.75
N ARG A 300 -9.82 0.84 -11.83
CA ARG A 300 -8.82 -0.20 -12.05
C ARG A 300 -9.46 -1.57 -12.24
N LYS A 301 -10.37 -1.98 -11.34
CA LYS A 301 -11.07 -3.29 -11.47
C LYS A 301 -11.90 -3.40 -12.74
N MET A 302 -12.33 -2.26 -13.27
CA MET A 302 -13.06 -2.17 -14.53
C MET A 302 -12.12 -2.03 -15.74
N GLY A 303 -10.81 -2.11 -15.57
CA GLY A 303 -9.83 -2.04 -16.67
C GLY A 303 -9.74 -0.68 -17.35
N LEU A 304 -10.17 0.40 -16.69
CA LEU A 304 -10.10 1.77 -17.20
C LEU A 304 -8.82 2.49 -16.75
N LEU A 305 -8.23 2.02 -15.65
CA LEU A 305 -6.99 2.52 -15.06
C LEU A 305 -6.04 1.35 -14.78
N SER A 306 -4.74 1.55 -14.97
CA SER A 306 -3.73 0.50 -14.76
C SER A 306 -3.36 0.24 -13.29
N ARG A 307 -3.39 1.26 -12.42
CA ARG A 307 -2.90 1.21 -11.00
C ARG A 307 -3.97 1.56 -9.96
N GLY A 308 -4.91 2.47 -10.26
CA GLY A 308 -6.01 2.87 -9.39
C GLY A 308 -5.63 3.71 -8.16
N HIS A 309 -4.39 4.17 -8.03
CA HIS A 309 -3.95 5.03 -6.93
C HIS A 309 -4.49 6.46 -7.06
N VAL A 310 -4.36 7.28 -6.02
CA VAL A 310 -4.74 8.69 -6.03
C VAL A 310 -3.52 9.55 -5.77
N HIS A 311 -3.24 10.49 -6.66
CA HIS A 311 -2.28 11.56 -6.44
C HIS A 311 -3.04 12.85 -6.12
N VAL A 312 -2.95 13.30 -4.87
CA VAL A 312 -3.59 14.52 -4.39
C VAL A 312 -2.65 15.70 -4.60
N VAL A 313 -3.16 16.76 -5.19
CA VAL A 313 -2.43 18.01 -5.43
C VAL A 313 -3.31 19.21 -5.12
N ASP A 314 -2.70 20.32 -4.76
CA ASP A 314 -3.35 21.63 -4.68
C ASP A 314 -2.71 22.64 -5.65
N ARG A 315 -3.08 23.92 -5.51
CA ARG A 315 -2.51 24.99 -6.34
C ARG A 315 -0.99 25.13 -6.19
N SER A 316 -0.45 24.99 -4.99
CA SER A 316 0.98 25.16 -4.70
C SER A 316 1.84 24.07 -5.38
N ASP A 317 1.28 22.88 -5.53
CA ASP A 317 1.92 21.77 -6.24
C ASP A 317 1.95 22.00 -7.76
N LEU A 318 0.92 22.64 -8.30
CA LEU A 318 0.74 22.80 -9.75
C LEU A 318 1.32 24.10 -10.31
N VAL A 319 1.27 25.19 -9.53
CA VAL A 319 1.68 26.53 -9.98
C VAL A 319 3.13 26.81 -9.65
N GLY A 320 3.91 27.24 -10.64
CA GLY A 320 5.29 27.68 -10.46
C GLY A 320 5.40 29.07 -9.85
N GLU A 321 6.50 29.34 -9.14
CA GLU A 321 6.79 30.69 -8.61
C GLU A 321 7.28 31.64 -9.71
N TYR A 322 7.93 31.08 -10.73
CA TYR A 322 8.52 31.80 -11.85
C TYR A 322 7.99 31.34 -13.21
N ILE A 323 8.07 32.23 -14.19
CA ILE A 323 7.67 31.96 -15.58
C ILE A 323 8.37 30.68 -16.08
N GLY A 324 7.62 29.79 -16.70
CA GLY A 324 8.11 28.55 -17.29
C GLY A 324 8.20 27.35 -16.32
N GLN A 325 7.94 27.54 -15.02
CA GLN A 325 7.96 26.44 -14.04
C GLN A 325 6.64 25.69 -13.90
N THR A 326 5.50 26.33 -14.23
CA THR A 326 4.17 25.74 -14.10
C THR A 326 3.99 24.52 -15.01
N ALA A 327 4.30 24.64 -16.31
CA ALA A 327 4.13 23.52 -17.23
C ALA A 327 4.89 22.23 -16.83
N PRO A 328 6.19 22.28 -16.43
CA PRO A 328 6.89 21.12 -15.89
C PRO A 328 6.23 20.52 -14.64
N LYS A 329 5.80 21.35 -13.67
CA LYS A 329 5.12 20.88 -12.45
C LYS A 329 3.82 20.14 -12.76
N VAL A 330 2.97 20.72 -13.61
CA VAL A 330 1.70 20.11 -14.01
C VAL A 330 1.93 18.79 -14.73
N LYS A 331 2.91 18.72 -15.65
CA LYS A 331 3.27 17.47 -16.33
C LYS A 331 3.76 16.42 -15.33
N ALA A 332 4.61 16.78 -14.38
CA ALA A 332 5.09 15.84 -13.36
C ALA A 332 3.93 15.30 -12.50
N ALA A 333 2.97 16.16 -12.11
CA ALA A 333 1.78 15.74 -11.38
C ALA A 333 0.89 14.79 -12.21
N ILE A 334 0.70 15.07 -13.51
CA ILE A 334 -0.03 14.20 -14.44
C ILE A 334 0.66 12.84 -14.56
N GLU A 335 1.99 12.81 -14.74
CA GLU A 335 2.72 11.54 -14.84
C GLU A 335 2.64 10.74 -13.54
N LYS A 336 2.74 11.38 -12.37
CA LYS A 336 2.53 10.72 -11.07
C LYS A 336 1.12 10.16 -10.92
N ALA A 337 0.12 10.79 -11.52
CA ALA A 337 -1.26 10.32 -11.49
C ALA A 337 -1.59 9.29 -12.59
N ARG A 338 -0.67 9.02 -13.54
CA ARG A 338 -0.89 8.10 -14.64
C ARG A 338 -1.09 6.67 -14.11
N GLY A 339 -2.11 6.01 -14.62
CA GLY A 339 -2.65 4.77 -14.09
C GLY A 339 -3.64 4.95 -12.95
N GLY A 340 -3.90 6.17 -12.48
CA GLY A 340 -4.68 6.46 -11.28
C GLY A 340 -5.59 7.69 -11.42
N VAL A 341 -5.81 8.36 -10.29
CA VAL A 341 -6.65 9.55 -10.15
C VAL A 341 -5.77 10.75 -9.79
N LEU A 342 -5.83 11.81 -10.59
CA LEU A 342 -5.32 13.14 -10.21
C LEU A 342 -6.44 13.88 -9.45
N LEU A 343 -6.32 13.98 -8.13
CA LEU A 343 -7.26 14.71 -7.29
C LEU A 343 -6.73 16.13 -7.05
N ILE A 344 -7.41 17.13 -7.63
CA ILE A 344 -7.06 18.55 -7.48
C ILE A 344 -7.94 19.14 -6.39
N ASP A 345 -7.38 19.34 -5.20
CA ASP A 345 -8.11 19.93 -4.07
C ASP A 345 -8.25 21.45 -4.25
N GLU A 346 -9.44 21.97 -3.92
CA GLU A 346 -9.80 23.39 -4.09
C GLU A 346 -9.46 23.94 -5.50
N ALA A 347 -9.85 23.20 -6.54
CA ALA A 347 -9.49 23.48 -7.94
C ALA A 347 -9.90 24.88 -8.43
N TYR A 348 -10.94 25.48 -7.83
CA TYR A 348 -11.36 26.86 -8.10
C TYR A 348 -10.24 27.89 -7.85
N SER A 349 -9.27 27.56 -7.01
CA SER A 349 -8.10 28.40 -6.76
C SER A 349 -7.22 28.59 -8.01
N LEU A 350 -7.33 27.73 -9.02
CA LEU A 350 -6.65 27.86 -10.31
C LEU A 350 -7.30 28.90 -11.24
N ALA A 351 -8.57 29.24 -11.01
CA ALA A 351 -9.37 30.12 -11.87
C ALA A 351 -9.52 31.56 -11.31
N ARG A 352 -8.53 32.07 -10.56
CA ARG A 352 -8.58 33.43 -9.99
C ARG A 352 -8.62 34.52 -11.10
N SER A 353 -9.20 35.66 -10.74
CA SER A 353 -9.57 36.76 -11.66
C SER A 353 -8.38 37.54 -12.23
N LYS A 354 -8.61 38.18 -13.40
CA LYS A 354 -7.66 38.88 -14.31
C LYS A 354 -6.78 40.01 -13.74
N GLU A 355 -6.89 40.39 -12.46
CA GLU A 355 -6.19 41.58 -11.96
C GLU A 355 -4.68 41.36 -11.74
N ASP A 356 -4.23 40.11 -11.62
CA ASP A 356 -2.82 39.77 -11.59
C ASP A 356 -2.35 39.23 -12.95
N SER A 357 -1.62 40.06 -13.70
CA SER A 357 -0.88 39.68 -14.92
C SER A 357 0.19 38.59 -14.71
N LYS A 358 0.35 38.12 -13.46
CA LYS A 358 1.30 37.08 -13.02
C LYS A 358 0.63 35.77 -12.56
N ASP A 359 -0.68 35.60 -12.75
CA ASP A 359 -1.35 34.35 -12.34
C ASP A 359 -1.20 33.24 -13.40
N PHE A 360 -0.35 32.24 -13.10
CA PHE A 360 -0.12 31.06 -13.94
C PHE A 360 -1.17 29.94 -13.76
N GLY A 361 -2.23 30.13 -12.96
CA GLY A 361 -3.30 29.14 -12.78
C GLY A 361 -4.05 28.78 -14.07
N ARG A 362 -4.13 29.72 -15.02
CA ARG A 362 -4.72 29.47 -16.34
C ARG A 362 -3.93 28.50 -17.18
N GLU A 363 -2.61 28.56 -17.09
CA GLU A 363 -1.71 27.64 -17.79
C GLU A 363 -1.96 26.20 -17.32
N VAL A 364 -2.18 26.00 -16.01
CA VAL A 364 -2.58 24.71 -15.44
C VAL A 364 -3.88 24.20 -16.08
N ILE A 365 -4.91 25.04 -16.14
CA ILE A 365 -6.22 24.69 -16.71
C ILE A 365 -6.08 24.29 -18.19
N GLU A 366 -5.31 25.05 -18.97
CA GLU A 366 -5.08 24.77 -20.39
C GLU A 366 -4.37 23.42 -20.61
N ILE A 367 -3.34 23.13 -19.82
CA ILE A 367 -2.62 21.86 -19.88
C ILE A 367 -3.54 20.69 -19.50
N LEU A 368 -4.32 20.83 -18.44
CA LEU A 368 -5.27 19.79 -18.00
C LEU A 368 -6.35 19.53 -19.05
N ILE A 369 -6.92 20.57 -19.66
CA ILE A 369 -7.92 20.40 -20.73
C ILE A 369 -7.32 19.63 -21.90
N ARG A 370 -6.09 19.97 -22.33
CA ARG A 370 -5.41 19.24 -23.41
C ARG A 370 -5.19 17.77 -23.03
N GLU A 371 -4.71 17.50 -21.82
CA GLU A 371 -4.47 16.13 -21.35
C GLU A 371 -5.77 15.31 -21.28
N MET A 372 -6.85 15.88 -20.75
CA MET A 372 -8.17 15.23 -20.69
C MET A 372 -8.81 15.00 -22.07
N SER A 373 -8.34 15.69 -23.11
CA SER A 373 -8.91 15.61 -24.46
C SER A 373 -8.13 14.65 -25.35
N ASP A 374 -6.83 14.93 -25.50
CA ASP A 374 -5.96 14.35 -26.52
C ASP A 374 -4.80 13.57 -25.88
N GLY A 375 -4.77 13.50 -24.55
CA GLY A 375 -3.76 12.77 -23.82
C GLY A 375 -3.81 11.26 -24.13
N PRO A 376 -2.72 10.54 -23.79
CA PRO A 376 -2.64 9.08 -23.88
C PRO A 376 -3.75 8.34 -23.12
N GLY A 377 -4.43 9.00 -22.17
CA GLY A 377 -5.47 8.40 -21.33
C GLY A 377 -4.87 7.77 -20.07
N ASP A 378 -5.49 6.69 -19.58
CA ASP A 378 -5.07 5.97 -18.35
C ASP A 378 -4.99 6.90 -17.12
N MET A 379 -5.93 7.82 -16.98
CA MET A 379 -5.98 8.75 -15.85
C MET A 379 -7.41 9.29 -15.68
N ALA A 380 -7.89 9.35 -14.44
CA ALA A 380 -9.07 10.12 -14.08
C ALA A 380 -8.64 11.44 -13.43
N VAL A 381 -9.37 12.52 -13.70
CA VAL A 381 -9.12 13.83 -13.07
C VAL A 381 -10.34 14.16 -12.23
N ILE A 382 -10.13 14.43 -10.95
CA ILE A 382 -11.19 14.81 -10.02
C ILE A 382 -10.88 16.19 -9.47
N ALA A 383 -11.71 17.17 -9.79
CA ALA A 383 -11.59 18.52 -9.25
C ALA A 383 -12.53 18.68 -8.05
N THR A 384 -12.02 19.12 -6.89
CA THR A 384 -12.83 19.34 -5.70
C THR A 384 -13.04 20.82 -5.41
N GLY A 385 -14.12 21.14 -4.69
CA GLY A 385 -14.25 22.44 -4.06
C GLY A 385 -15.63 22.72 -3.48
N TYR A 386 -15.81 23.97 -3.06
CA TYR A 386 -17.09 24.46 -2.54
C TYR A 386 -18.09 24.73 -3.67
N PRO A 387 -19.41 24.60 -3.43
CA PRO A 387 -20.42 24.69 -4.48
C PRO A 387 -20.37 25.97 -5.34
N LYS A 388 -20.26 27.15 -4.73
CA LYS A 388 -20.30 28.43 -5.47
C LYS A 388 -19.00 28.64 -6.26
N GLU A 389 -17.89 28.29 -5.64
CA GLU A 389 -16.55 28.45 -6.17
C GLU A 389 -16.30 27.50 -7.34
N MET A 390 -16.82 26.26 -7.26
CA MET A 390 -16.75 25.30 -8.36
C MET A 390 -17.63 25.68 -9.55
N ALA A 391 -18.77 26.34 -9.33
CA ALA A 391 -19.54 26.91 -10.44
C ALA A 391 -18.71 27.95 -11.21
N ASN A 392 -18.05 28.88 -10.50
CA ASN A 392 -17.16 29.87 -11.12
C ASN A 392 -15.98 29.21 -11.83
N PHE A 393 -15.40 28.16 -11.25
CA PHE A 393 -14.32 27.40 -11.88
C PHE A 393 -14.74 26.79 -13.22
N LEU A 394 -15.89 26.10 -13.26
CA LEU A 394 -16.39 25.49 -14.49
C LEU A 394 -16.79 26.55 -15.53
N ASP A 395 -17.29 27.70 -15.09
CA ASP A 395 -17.62 28.84 -15.95
C ASP A 395 -16.39 29.57 -16.50
N SER A 396 -15.22 29.41 -15.86
CA SER A 396 -13.98 30.11 -16.25
C SER A 396 -13.44 29.68 -17.62
N ASN A 397 -13.73 28.45 -18.05
CA ASN A 397 -13.30 27.93 -19.34
C ASN A 397 -14.33 26.90 -19.88
N PRO A 398 -14.93 27.11 -21.06
CA PRO A 398 -15.89 26.17 -21.66
C PRO A 398 -15.36 24.73 -21.83
N GLY A 399 -14.04 24.57 -21.98
CA GLY A 399 -13.38 23.27 -22.04
C GLY A 399 -13.58 22.45 -20.77
N LEU A 400 -13.58 23.09 -19.58
CA LEU A 400 -13.80 22.40 -18.31
C LEU A 400 -15.19 21.75 -18.27
N LYS A 401 -16.25 22.49 -18.60
CA LYS A 401 -17.63 21.97 -18.63
C LYS A 401 -17.79 20.77 -19.56
N SER A 402 -17.07 20.75 -20.69
CA SER A 402 -17.17 19.67 -21.67
C SER A 402 -16.53 18.37 -21.16
N ARG A 403 -15.44 18.47 -20.38
CA ARG A 403 -14.67 17.31 -19.90
C ARG A 403 -15.20 16.81 -18.55
N PHE A 404 -15.61 17.70 -17.66
CA PHE A 404 -16.23 17.34 -16.39
C PHE A 404 -17.73 17.08 -16.52
N LYS A 405 -18.10 15.92 -17.07
CA LYS A 405 -19.51 15.51 -17.25
C LYS A 405 -20.14 14.94 -15.98
N HIS A 406 -19.34 14.41 -15.06
CA HIS A 406 -19.81 13.81 -13.83
C HIS A 406 -19.65 14.80 -12.66
N SER A 407 -20.74 15.02 -11.91
CA SER A 407 -20.75 15.88 -10.73
C SER A 407 -21.32 15.13 -9.54
N PHE A 408 -20.56 15.09 -8.45
CA PHE A 408 -20.90 14.44 -7.19
C PHE A 408 -21.03 15.48 -6.10
N GLU A 409 -22.21 15.55 -5.49
CA GLU A 409 -22.51 16.47 -4.40
C GLU A 409 -22.37 15.73 -3.06
N PHE A 410 -21.50 16.25 -2.21
CA PHE A 410 -21.19 15.73 -0.90
C PHE A 410 -21.86 16.62 0.14
N ALA A 411 -23.03 16.20 0.60
CA ALA A 411 -23.75 16.85 1.68
C ALA A 411 -22.98 16.73 3.01
N ASP A 412 -23.27 17.65 3.94
CA ASP A 412 -22.82 17.51 5.32
C ASP A 412 -23.42 16.25 5.94
N TYR A 413 -22.64 15.58 6.79
CA TYR A 413 -23.13 14.42 7.53
C TYR A 413 -24.17 14.82 8.56
N LEU A 414 -25.23 14.03 8.67
CA LEU A 414 -26.24 14.18 9.71
C LEU A 414 -25.63 13.90 11.09
N PRO A 415 -26.20 14.45 12.18
CA PRO A 415 -25.67 14.21 13.54
C PRO A 415 -25.50 12.72 13.89
N GLN A 416 -26.41 11.86 13.43
CA GLN A 416 -26.33 10.42 13.65
C GLN A 416 -25.18 9.77 12.87
N GLU A 417 -24.88 10.29 11.68
CA GLU A 417 -23.75 9.85 10.85
C GLU A 417 -22.42 10.32 11.46
N LEU A 418 -22.36 11.56 11.94
CA LEU A 418 -21.21 12.09 12.67
C LEU A 418 -20.94 11.31 13.98
N SER A 419 -21.99 10.87 14.68
CA SER A 419 -21.86 10.00 15.86
C SER A 419 -21.25 8.63 15.50
N GLN A 420 -21.67 8.01 14.39
CA GLN A 420 -21.04 6.78 13.88
C GLN A 420 -19.57 7.00 13.51
N ILE A 421 -19.26 8.14 12.88
CA ILE A 421 -17.87 8.53 12.58
C ILE A 421 -17.06 8.70 13.86
N ALA A 422 -17.68 9.19 14.95
CA ALA A 422 -17.01 9.31 16.25
C ALA A 422 -16.62 7.96 16.84
N ASP A 423 -17.48 6.94 16.71
CA ASP A 423 -17.17 5.57 17.11
C ASP A 423 -15.97 5.02 16.31
N ILE A 424 -15.95 5.22 14.98
CA ILE A 424 -14.84 4.81 14.11
C ILE A 424 -13.54 5.54 14.48
N ALA A 425 -13.62 6.84 14.75
CA ALA A 425 -12.46 7.64 15.14
C ALA A 425 -11.90 7.17 16.50
N ALA A 426 -12.76 6.88 17.47
CA ALA A 426 -12.37 6.36 18.77
C ALA A 426 -11.67 5.00 18.66
N GLU A 427 -12.22 4.07 17.86
CA GLU A 427 -11.60 2.77 17.58
C GLU A 427 -10.22 2.92 16.95
N LYS A 428 -10.10 3.73 15.89
CA LYS A 428 -8.80 4.02 15.24
C LYS A 428 -7.77 4.61 16.19
N MET A 429 -8.20 5.43 17.14
CA MET A 429 -7.32 6.08 18.11
C MET A 429 -7.05 5.23 19.36
N GLY A 430 -7.62 4.03 19.46
CA GLY A 430 -7.48 3.12 20.61
C GLY A 430 -8.21 3.60 21.87
N VAL A 431 -9.27 4.41 21.71
CA VAL A 431 -10.05 4.99 22.81
C VAL A 431 -11.40 4.29 22.92
N LYS A 432 -11.83 3.98 24.15
CA LYS A 432 -13.19 3.48 24.41
C LYS A 432 -14.05 4.58 25.02
N LEU A 433 -15.14 4.92 24.35
CA LEU A 433 -16.11 5.90 24.86
C LEU A 433 -17.06 5.22 25.86
N SER A 434 -17.18 5.79 27.06
CA SER A 434 -18.26 5.42 27.97
C SER A 434 -19.60 5.95 27.46
N GLU A 435 -20.72 5.39 27.91
CA GLU A 435 -22.06 5.87 27.52
C GLU A 435 -22.26 7.35 27.83
N ALA A 436 -21.76 7.82 28.99
CA ALA A 436 -21.83 9.23 29.36
C ALA A 436 -20.98 10.13 28.44
N ALA A 437 -19.79 9.67 28.06
CA ALA A 437 -18.94 10.39 27.11
C ALA A 437 -19.56 10.44 25.72
N LYS A 438 -20.12 9.33 25.24
CA LYS A 438 -20.82 9.25 23.95
C LYS A 438 -22.00 10.20 23.89
N LYS A 439 -22.85 10.21 24.93
CA LYS A 439 -23.96 11.17 25.03
C LYS A 439 -23.48 12.63 24.97
N ARG A 440 -22.38 12.95 25.66
CA ARG A 440 -21.81 14.29 25.63
C ARG A 440 -21.27 14.67 24.26
N ILE A 441 -20.62 13.74 23.57
CA ILE A 441 -20.15 13.93 22.19
C ILE A 441 -21.33 14.17 21.25
N ASP A 442 -22.40 13.38 21.37
CA ASP A 442 -23.62 13.55 20.57
C ASP A 442 -24.25 14.94 20.77
N ASP A 443 -24.32 15.43 22.01
CA ASP A 443 -24.81 16.79 22.31
C ASP A 443 -23.93 17.86 21.63
N ILE A 444 -22.60 17.69 21.66
CA ILE A 444 -21.65 18.60 21.01
C ILE A 444 -21.84 18.58 19.49
N ILE A 445 -21.97 17.39 18.90
CA ILE A 445 -22.19 17.19 17.46
C ILE A 445 -23.50 17.87 17.03
N VAL A 446 -24.60 17.67 17.76
CA VAL A 446 -25.90 18.27 17.44
C VAL A 446 -25.84 19.80 17.48
N ASN A 447 -25.19 20.37 18.48
CA ASN A 447 -25.04 21.82 18.57
C ASN A 447 -24.15 22.38 17.45
N ALA A 448 -23.00 21.75 17.19
CA ALA A 448 -22.11 22.14 16.09
C ALA A 448 -22.80 22.05 14.73
N TYR A 449 -23.64 21.03 14.51
CA TYR A 449 -24.42 20.87 13.28
C TYR A 449 -25.50 21.95 13.13
N ARG A 450 -26.13 22.40 14.23
CA ARG A 450 -27.13 23.49 14.20
C ARG A 450 -26.51 24.83 13.86
N ASP A 451 -25.32 25.10 14.40
CA ASP A 451 -24.59 26.37 14.22
C ASP A 451 -23.66 26.36 12.99
N ARG A 452 -23.73 25.30 12.17
CA ARG A 452 -22.80 25.07 11.07
C ARG A 452 -22.90 26.13 9.98
N ASP A 453 -21.77 26.42 9.37
CA ASP A 453 -21.67 27.24 8.16
C ASP A 453 -20.90 26.49 7.06
N ARG A 454 -20.51 27.20 6.00
CA ARG A 454 -19.73 26.65 4.88
C ARG A 454 -18.35 26.12 5.26
N THR A 455 -17.85 26.44 6.45
CA THR A 455 -16.53 26.01 6.95
C THR A 455 -16.63 24.79 7.87
N PHE A 456 -17.83 24.25 8.06
CA PHE A 456 -18.04 23.10 8.92
C PHE A 456 -17.22 21.88 8.48
N GLY A 457 -16.35 21.42 9.38
CA GLY A 457 -15.35 20.39 9.08
C GLY A 457 -15.86 18.95 9.05
N ASN A 458 -17.16 18.71 9.31
CA ASN A 458 -17.78 17.37 9.26
C ASN A 458 -16.96 16.29 10.00
N ALA A 459 -16.49 15.24 9.30
CA ALA A 459 -15.68 14.19 9.91
C ALA A 459 -14.39 14.74 10.53
N ARG A 460 -13.74 15.75 9.93
CA ARG A 460 -12.54 16.39 10.50
C ARG A 460 -12.85 16.99 11.88
N PHE A 461 -13.98 17.66 12.04
CA PHE A 461 -14.43 18.18 13.34
C PHE A 461 -14.60 17.06 14.39
N VAL A 462 -15.16 15.92 13.99
CA VAL A 462 -15.35 14.77 14.89
C VAL A 462 -14.01 14.14 15.28
N PHE A 463 -13.09 13.95 14.32
CA PHE A 463 -11.75 13.45 14.60
C PHE A 463 -10.99 14.37 15.57
N ASP A 464 -11.02 15.68 15.33
CA ASP A 464 -10.41 16.68 16.23
C ASP A 464 -11.03 16.65 17.64
N LEU A 465 -12.34 16.39 17.74
CA LEU A 465 -13.04 16.29 19.02
C LEU A 465 -12.57 15.07 19.81
N ILE A 466 -12.47 13.90 19.17
CA ILE A 466 -11.98 12.67 19.81
C ILE A 466 -10.51 12.78 20.18
N GLU A 467 -9.69 13.39 19.33
CA GLU A 467 -8.28 13.64 19.61
C GLU A 467 -8.10 14.55 20.83
N LYS A 468 -8.83 15.67 20.91
CA LYS A 468 -8.83 16.53 22.10
C LYS A 468 -9.29 15.80 23.35
N ALA A 469 -10.32 14.96 23.25
CA ALA A 469 -10.76 14.14 24.37
C ALA A 469 -9.66 13.18 24.82
N LYS A 470 -8.96 12.53 23.88
CA LYS A 470 -7.82 11.64 24.15
C LYS A 470 -6.67 12.35 24.85
N VAL A 471 -6.27 13.53 24.38
CA VAL A 471 -5.19 14.32 25.00
C VAL A 471 -5.53 14.69 26.45
N ASN A 472 -6.80 15.01 26.73
CA ASN A 472 -7.26 15.35 28.08
C ASN A 472 -7.48 14.15 29.02
N LEU A 473 -7.31 12.90 28.55
CA LEU A 473 -7.32 11.72 29.41
C LEU A 473 -5.99 11.56 30.20
N GLY A 474 -4.93 12.26 29.77
CA GLY A 474 -3.57 12.21 30.34
C GLY A 474 -3.34 13.27 31.39
#